data_AF-A0A847YAG4-F1
#
_entry.id   AF-A0A847YAG4-F1
#
_cell.length_a   1.000
_cell.length_b   1.000
_cell.length_c   1.000
_cell.angle_alpha   90.00
_cell.angle_beta   90.00
_cell.angle_gamma   90.00
#
_symmetry.space_group_name_H-M   'P 1'
#
loop_
_entity.id
_entity.type
_entity.pdbx_description
1 polymer ?
#
loop_
_entity_poly.entity_id
_entity_poly.type
_entity_poly.pdbx_seq_one_letter_code
_entity_poly.pdbx_strand_id
1 'polypeptide(L)'
;MGPGDGHCTYLPGNQWILCDTYPDRDRMQHLYLFRTADGKRIPLGKFHLPPEYAGEWRCDLHPRFSRDGRFVTIDSAHEHGRQIYLLDISRIVESPPA
;
A
#
# COMPACT_ATOMS: atom_id res chain seq x y z
N MET A 1 8.76 -14.36 12.05
CA MET A 1 7.83 -14.30 10.90
C MET A 1 7.37 -12.86 10.80
N GLY A 2 7.68 -12.17 9.71
CA GLY A 2 7.25 -10.78 9.50
C GLY A 2 5.73 -10.65 9.46
N PRO A 3 5.18 -9.44 9.55
CA PRO A 3 3.74 -9.23 9.31
C PRO A 3 3.39 -9.87 7.96
N GLY A 4 2.30 -10.64 7.93
CA GLY A 4 1.84 -11.27 6.70
C GLY A 4 1.57 -10.20 5.65
N ASP A 5 2.01 -10.45 4.42
CA ASP A 5 1.59 -9.64 3.27
C ASP A 5 0.05 -9.68 3.22
N GLY A 6 -0.57 -8.51 3.09
CA GLY A 6 -2.02 -8.35 3.17
C GLY A 6 -2.66 -8.63 1.81
N HIS A 7 -2.96 -7.56 1.08
CA HIS A 7 -3.54 -7.57 -0.24
C HIS A 7 -2.45 -7.49 -1.31
N CYS A 8 -2.72 -8.09 -2.45
CA CYS A 8 -1.88 -7.97 -3.63
C CYS A 8 -2.73 -7.89 -4.90
N THR A 9 -2.36 -6.98 -5.81
CA THR A 9 -3.03 -6.86 -7.11
C THR A 9 -2.07 -6.34 -8.16
N TYR A 10 -2.21 -6.81 -9.41
CA TYR A 10 -1.39 -6.32 -10.51
C TYR A 10 -1.85 -4.94 -10.97
N LEU A 11 -0.88 -4.04 -11.19
CA LEU A 11 -1.12 -2.84 -11.98
C LEU A 11 -1.22 -3.21 -13.48
N PRO A 12 -1.77 -2.32 -14.34
CA PRO A 12 -1.82 -2.54 -15.78
C PRO A 12 -0.43 -2.85 -16.36
N GLY A 13 -0.36 -3.85 -17.25
CA GLY A 13 0.90 -4.26 -17.88
C GLY A 13 1.74 -5.26 -17.07
N ASN A 14 1.29 -5.67 -15.88
CA ASN A 14 1.86 -6.76 -15.06
C ASN A 14 3.34 -6.60 -14.65
N GLN A 15 3.90 -5.39 -14.77
CA GLN A 15 5.26 -5.08 -14.33
C GLN A 15 5.35 -4.86 -12.81
N TRP A 16 4.23 -4.52 -12.19
CA TRP A 16 4.14 -4.15 -10.79
C TRP A 16 2.98 -4.86 -10.11
N ILE A 17 3.22 -5.29 -8.87
CA ILE A 17 2.19 -5.76 -7.94
C ILE A 17 2.08 -4.72 -6.84
N LEU A 18 0.89 -4.16 -6.66
CA LEU A 18 0.56 -3.29 -5.54
C LEU A 18 0.24 -4.14 -4.32
N CYS A 19 0.99 -3.91 -3.24
CA CYS A 19 0.89 -4.69 -2.02
C CYS A 19 0.78 -3.79 -0.78
N ASP A 20 0.12 -4.30 0.25
CA ASP A 20 0.19 -3.77 1.61
C ASP A 20 0.58 -4.86 2.63
N THR A 21 0.80 -4.45 3.87
CA THR A 21 0.99 -5.35 5.01
C THR A 21 -0.03 -5.06 6.11
N TYR A 22 -0.31 -6.07 6.93
CA TYR A 22 -0.86 -5.83 8.25
C TYR A 22 0.11 -4.99 9.10
N PRO A 23 -0.40 -4.33 10.17
CA PRO A 23 0.46 -3.54 11.06
C PRO A 23 1.60 -4.38 11.63
N ASP A 24 2.81 -3.85 11.58
CA ASP A 24 3.97 -4.44 12.24
C ASP A 24 3.95 -4.22 13.76
N ARG A 25 5.06 -4.49 14.44
CA ARG A 25 5.19 -4.31 15.90
C ARG A 25 5.01 -2.86 16.34
N ASP A 26 5.32 -1.91 15.46
CA ASP A 26 5.17 -0.47 15.68
C ASP A 26 3.82 0.03 15.13
N ARG A 27 2.91 -0.89 14.81
CA ARG A 27 1.60 -0.65 14.19
C ARG A 27 1.68 0.11 12.86
N MET A 28 2.77 -0.07 12.12
CA MET A 28 2.92 0.49 10.78
C MET A 28 2.43 -0.49 9.72
N GLN A 29 1.50 -0.04 8.88
CA GLN A 29 1.10 -0.73 7.66
C GLN A 29 1.97 -0.19 6.51
N HIS A 30 2.61 -1.09 5.76
CA HIS A 30 3.53 -0.72 4.69
C HIS A 30 2.84 -0.86 3.34
N LEU A 31 2.77 0.22 2.57
CA LEU A 31 2.29 0.21 1.19
C LEU A 31 3.49 0.22 0.24
N TYR A 32 3.53 -0.70 -0.72
CA TYR A 32 4.66 -0.82 -1.64
C TYR A 32 4.26 -1.40 -3.00
N LEU A 33 5.10 -1.15 -4.01
CA LEU A 33 5.07 -1.85 -5.29
C LEU A 33 6.15 -2.92 -5.29
N PHE A 34 5.80 -4.13 -5.72
CA PHE A 34 6.75 -5.18 -6.03
C PHE A 34 6.98 -5.24 -7.54
N ARG A 35 8.23 -5.05 -7.98
CA ARG A 35 8.62 -5.13 -9.39
C ARG A 35 8.85 -6.57 -9.79
N THR A 36 8.12 -7.04 -10.78
CA THR A 36 8.13 -8.46 -11.17
C THR A 36 9.41 -8.90 -11.86
N ALA A 37 10.11 -7.97 -12.52
CA ALA A 37 11.32 -8.27 -13.29
C ALA A 37 12.52 -8.70 -12.43
N ASP A 38 12.66 -8.10 -11.23
CA ASP A 38 13.85 -8.28 -10.38
C ASP A 38 13.51 -8.46 -8.88
N GLY A 39 12.23 -8.53 -8.55
CA GLY A 39 11.76 -8.78 -7.19
C GLY A 39 11.94 -7.61 -6.22
N LYS A 40 12.23 -6.40 -6.71
CA LYS A 40 12.43 -5.24 -5.84
C LYS A 40 11.11 -4.74 -5.24
N ARG A 41 11.14 -4.40 -3.95
CA ARG A 41 10.05 -3.71 -3.24
C ARG A 41 10.34 -2.22 -3.22
N ILE A 42 9.45 -1.42 -3.79
CA ILE A 42 9.53 0.04 -3.85
C ILE A 42 8.48 0.60 -2.88
N PRO A 43 8.88 1.20 -1.74
CA PRO A 43 7.95 1.77 -0.78
C PRO A 43 7.14 2.92 -1.40
N LEU A 44 5.83 2.91 -1.18
CA LEU A 44 4.93 4.02 -1.50
C LEU A 44 4.60 4.85 -0.26
N GLY A 45 4.56 4.21 0.91
CA GLY A 45 4.30 4.88 2.17
C GLY A 45 4.22 3.90 3.34
N LYS A 46 4.23 4.46 4.55
CA LYS A 46 3.97 3.74 5.80
C LYS A 46 2.94 4.51 6.61
N PHE A 47 1.93 3.81 7.09
CA PHE A 47 0.76 4.43 7.72
C PHE A 47 0.55 3.81 9.09
N HIS A 48 0.58 4.63 10.12
CA HIS A 48 0.33 4.18 11.49
C HIS A 48 -1.15 3.82 11.64
N LEU A 49 -1.46 2.63 12.15
CA LEU A 49 -2.81 2.24 12.53
C LEU A 49 -3.01 2.56 14.01
N PRO A 50 -3.79 3.59 14.40
CA PRO A 50 -3.99 3.90 15.80
C PRO A 50 -4.61 2.72 16.57
N PRO A 51 -4.26 2.52 17.87
CA PRO A 51 -4.67 1.37 18.67
C PRO A 51 -6.18 1.16 18.78
N GLU A 52 -6.96 2.24 18.73
CA GLU A 52 -8.42 2.23 18.74
C GLU A 52 -9.05 1.54 17.50
N TYR A 53 -8.33 1.47 16.38
CA TYR A 53 -8.73 0.72 15.20
C TYR A 53 -8.18 -0.70 15.29
N ALA A 54 -8.93 -1.59 15.96
CA ALA A 54 -8.58 -2.99 16.18
C ALA A 54 -9.78 -3.93 16.02
N GLY A 55 -9.50 -5.24 15.85
CA GLY A 55 -10.54 -6.27 15.71
C GLY A 55 -11.44 -6.01 14.49
N GLU A 56 -12.75 -6.03 14.70
CA GLU A 56 -13.75 -5.72 13.68
C GLU A 56 -13.70 -4.25 13.22
N TRP A 57 -13.15 -3.36 14.04
CA TRP A 57 -13.03 -1.93 13.75
C TRP A 57 -11.71 -1.56 13.05
N ARG A 58 -10.86 -2.54 12.74
CA ARG A 58 -9.58 -2.29 12.07
C ARG A 58 -9.75 -1.55 10.74
N CYS A 59 -8.70 -0.82 10.36
CA CYS A 59 -8.62 -0.11 9.09
C CYS A 59 -7.46 -0.69 8.28
N ASP A 60 -7.74 -1.68 7.44
CA ASP A 60 -6.74 -2.25 6.52
C ASP A 60 -6.57 -1.32 5.31
N LEU A 61 -5.37 -1.24 4.71
CA LEU A 61 -5.10 -0.23 3.68
C LEU A 61 -5.92 -0.44 2.40
N HIS A 62 -6.30 -1.70 2.10
CA HIS A 62 -7.08 -2.08 0.92
C HIS A 62 -6.68 -1.33 -0.36
N PRO A 63 -5.40 -1.41 -0.76
CA PRO A 63 -4.91 -0.58 -1.85
C PRO A 63 -5.63 -0.90 -3.16
N ARG A 64 -6.13 0.13 -3.82
CA ARG A 64 -6.80 0.07 -5.13
C ARG A 64 -6.11 1.03 -6.07
N PHE A 65 -6.19 0.81 -7.37
CA PHE A 65 -5.50 1.65 -8.36
C PHE A 65 -6.45 2.18 -9.45
N SER A 66 -6.10 3.31 -10.05
CA SER A 66 -6.82 3.88 -11.18
C SER A 66 -6.63 3.03 -12.44
N ARG A 67 -7.55 3.11 -13.40
CA ARG A 67 -7.51 2.30 -14.64
C ARG A 67 -6.21 2.45 -15.44
N ASP A 68 -5.56 3.60 -15.36
CA ASP A 68 -4.28 3.89 -16.02
C ASP A 68 -3.05 3.53 -15.16
N GLY A 69 -3.24 3.05 -13.92
CA GLY A 69 -2.17 2.64 -13.01
C GLY A 69 -1.36 3.79 -12.41
N ARG A 70 -1.77 5.05 -12.59
CA ARG A 70 -1.03 6.23 -12.14
C ARG A 70 -1.36 6.66 -10.72
N PHE A 71 -2.52 6.25 -10.21
CA PHE A 71 -2.97 6.60 -8.86
C PHE A 71 -3.32 5.37 -8.04
N VAL A 72 -3.11 5.47 -6.73
CA VAL A 72 -3.50 4.47 -5.73
C VAL A 72 -4.37 5.12 -4.67
N THR A 73 -5.49 4.48 -4.31
CA THR A 73 -6.24 4.83 -3.11
C THR A 73 -6.01 3.83 -2.00
N ILE A 74 -5.99 4.31 -0.76
CA ILE A 74 -5.95 3.48 0.46
C ILE A 74 -6.98 3.94 1.48
N ASP A 75 -7.43 3.03 2.32
CA ASP A 75 -8.18 3.35 3.54
C ASP A 75 -7.19 3.49 4.70
N SER A 76 -7.15 4.62 5.37
CA SER A 76 -6.22 4.80 6.50
C SER A 76 -6.82 5.63 7.62
N ALA A 77 -6.39 5.35 8.84
CA ALA A 77 -6.76 6.10 10.03
C ALA A 77 -5.57 6.84 10.66
N HIS A 78 -4.45 6.99 9.94
CA HIS A 78 -3.19 7.52 10.49
C HIS A 78 -3.23 8.99 10.92
N GLU A 79 -4.22 9.76 10.48
CA GLU A 79 -4.43 11.17 10.85
C GLU A 79 -5.79 11.37 11.52
N HIS A 80 -6.75 11.97 10.80
CA HIS A 80 -8.02 12.46 11.33
C HIS A 80 -9.13 11.40 11.27
N GLY A 81 -8.87 10.25 11.88
CA GLY A 81 -9.73 9.07 11.82
C GLY A 81 -9.72 8.39 10.45
N ARG A 82 -10.64 7.44 10.23
CA ARG A 82 -10.72 6.65 8.99
C ARG A 82 -11.09 7.52 7.79
N GLN A 83 -10.20 7.63 6.82
CA GLN A 83 -10.36 8.36 5.56
C GLN A 83 -9.87 7.54 4.37
N ILE A 84 -10.19 8.01 3.16
CA ILE A 84 -9.60 7.52 1.91
C ILE A 84 -8.55 8.52 1.44
N TYR A 85 -7.34 8.05 1.17
CA TYR A 85 -6.23 8.86 0.65
C TYR A 85 -5.92 8.47 -0.78
N LEU A 86 -5.50 9.44 -1.59
CA LEU A 86 -5.08 9.26 -2.98
C LEU A 86 -3.57 9.55 -3.10
N LEU A 87 -2.82 8.61 -3.63
CA LEU A 87 -1.40 8.70 -3.91
C LEU A 87 -1.20 8.77 -5.43
N ASP A 88 -0.41 9.74 -5.88
CA ASP A 88 0.11 9.77 -7.25
C ASP A 88 1.42 8.97 -7.31
N ILE A 89 1.41 7.89 -8.08
CA ILE A 89 2.56 7.00 -8.27
C ILE A 89 3.12 7.06 -9.69
N SER A 90 2.63 8.00 -10.53
CA SER A 90 3.00 8.13 -11.95
C SER A 90 4.52 8.16 -12.15
N ARG A 91 5.24 8.94 -11.32
CA ARG A 91 6.71 9.03 -11.38
C ARG A 91 7.42 7.70 -11.19
N ILE A 92 6.87 6.80 -10.37
CA ILE A 92 7.48 5.50 -10.07
C ILE A 92 7.24 4.53 -11.24
N VAL A 93 6.03 4.53 -11.81
CA VAL A 93 5.68 3.60 -12.90
C VAL A 93 6.22 4.06 -14.26
N GLU A 94 6.32 5.38 -14.49
CA GLU A 94 6.86 5.97 -15.72
C GLU A 94 8.39 6.11 -15.69
N SER A 95 8.99 6.20 -14.50
CA SER A 95 10.44 6.27 -14.32
C SER A 95 10.88 5.39 -13.14
N PRO A 96 10.92 4.05 -13.34
CA PRO A 96 11.22 3.11 -12.27
C PRO A 96 12.56 3.39 -11.58
N PRO A 97 12.60 3.45 -10.24
CA PRO A 97 13.86 3.59 -9.52
C PRO A 97 14.77 2.38 -9.76
N ALA A 98 16.09 2.60 -9.68
CA ALA A 98 17.11 1.59 -9.97
C ALA A 98 16.89 0.30 -9.19
#